data_AF-A0A519D5D1-F1
#
_entry.id   AF-A0A519D5D1-F1
#
_cell.length_a   1.000
_cell.length_b   1.000
_cell.length_c   1.000
_cell.angle_alpha   90.00
_cell.angle_beta   90.00
_cell.angle_gamma   90.00
#
_symmetry.space_group_name_H-M   'P 1'
#
loop_
_entity.id
_entity.type
_entity.pdbx_description
1 polymer ?
#
loop_
_entity_poly.entity_id
_entity_poly.type
_entity_poly.pdbx_seq_one_letter_code
_entity_poly.pdbx_strand_id
1 'polypeptide(L)'
;MSVIHCFGVGLVGSYVARKFAEAGYSVHAYDPQPHRVLGFPGIEVHHLGPDDDPLDLMLDLMASDEGLTFDPKNDLVVNMLPGDIGHLSTTSLAELPWRTVDLSFSQFTPDRDDEKAKNYGASILWDTGIAPGLSNMLLSKAYKELGTLKNGEVRVGGNPTGP
;
A
#
# COMPACT_ATOMS: atom_id res chain seq x y z
N MET A 1 18.17 1.74 -8.47
CA MET A 1 16.85 2.16 -8.96
C MET A 1 15.87 1.74 -7.88
N SER A 2 15.01 2.64 -7.38
CA SER A 2 14.09 2.29 -6.29
C SER A 2 13.11 1.22 -6.74
N VAL A 3 12.88 0.24 -5.87
CA VAL A 3 11.93 -0.86 -6.06
C VAL A 3 10.67 -0.60 -5.23
N ILE A 4 9.51 -0.88 -5.81
CA ILE A 4 8.21 -0.72 -5.16
C ILE A 4 7.57 -2.11 -5.03
N HIS A 5 7.36 -2.56 -3.79
CA HIS A 5 6.72 -3.82 -3.48
C HIS A 5 5.22 -3.58 -3.26
N CYS A 6 4.40 -4.03 -4.19
CA CYS A 6 2.95 -3.87 -4.18
C CYS A 6 2.27 -5.14 -3.64
N PHE A 7 1.73 -5.07 -2.42
CA PHE A 7 0.95 -6.15 -1.82
C PHE A 7 -0.50 -6.01 -2.25
N GLY A 8 -0.97 -6.91 -3.13
CA GLY A 8 -2.27 -6.86 -3.78
C GLY A 8 -2.26 -6.03 -5.06
N VAL A 9 -2.58 -6.67 -6.18
CA VAL A 9 -2.72 -6.04 -7.51
C VAL A 9 -4.07 -6.38 -8.16
N GLY A 10 -5.13 -6.35 -7.35
CA GLY A 10 -6.52 -6.43 -7.78
C GLY A 10 -6.98 -5.20 -8.58
N LEU A 11 -8.24 -4.79 -8.43
CA LEU A 11 -8.81 -3.70 -9.23
C LEU A 11 -8.04 -2.39 -9.10
N VAL A 12 -7.91 -1.88 -7.87
CA VAL A 12 -7.18 -0.64 -7.59
C VAL A 12 -5.68 -0.87 -7.61
N GLY A 13 -5.21 -1.96 -6.99
CA GLY A 13 -3.78 -2.26 -6.91
C GLY A 13 -3.09 -2.37 -8.27
N SER A 14 -3.75 -2.99 -9.27
CA SER A 14 -3.20 -3.05 -10.64
C SER A 14 -3.10 -1.68 -11.32
N TYR A 15 -4.01 -0.74 -11.00
CA TYR A 15 -3.90 0.62 -11.52
C TYR A 15 -2.68 1.33 -10.93
N VAL A 16 -2.48 1.21 -9.62
CA VAL A 16 -1.34 1.81 -8.90
C VAL A 16 -0.01 1.21 -9.35
N ALA A 17 0.10 -0.12 -9.38
CA ALA A 17 1.31 -0.83 -9.82
C ALA A 17 1.72 -0.44 -11.25
N ARG A 18 0.76 -0.37 -12.19
CA ARG A 18 1.03 0.07 -13.57
C ARG A 18 1.48 1.52 -13.63
N LYS A 19 0.91 2.41 -12.81
CA LYS A 19 1.34 3.82 -12.75
C LYS A 19 2.78 3.96 -12.27
N PHE A 20 3.20 3.15 -11.30
CA PHE A 20 4.60 3.12 -10.88
C PHE A 20 5.53 2.62 -11.99
N ALA A 21 5.18 1.53 -12.65
CA ALA A 21 5.96 1.00 -13.77
C ALA A 21 6.05 2.00 -14.94
N GLU A 22 4.94 2.66 -15.29
CA GLU A 22 4.89 3.73 -16.30
C GLU A 22 5.75 4.94 -15.92
N ALA A 23 5.89 5.23 -14.63
CA ALA A 23 6.77 6.28 -14.12
C ALA A 23 8.26 5.87 -14.08
N GLY A 24 8.60 4.63 -14.46
CA GLY A 24 9.97 4.13 -14.58
C GLY A 24 10.52 3.46 -13.32
N TYR A 25 9.67 3.13 -12.34
CA TYR A 25 10.07 2.34 -11.17
C TYR A 25 10.03 0.84 -11.48
N SER A 26 10.92 0.07 -10.85
CA SER A 26 10.79 -1.39 -10.79
C SER A 26 9.71 -1.76 -9.78
N VAL A 27 8.78 -2.64 -10.16
CA VAL A 27 7.65 -3.02 -9.32
C VAL A 27 7.66 -4.52 -9.09
N HIS A 28 7.55 -4.96 -7.83
CA HIS A 28 7.29 -6.35 -7.46
C HIS A 28 5.84 -6.45 -7.01
N ALA A 29 5.03 -7.23 -7.72
CA ALA A 29 3.60 -7.39 -7.45
C ALA A 29 3.32 -8.74 -6.80
N TYR A 30 2.75 -8.74 -5.59
CA TYR A 30 2.44 -9.93 -4.81
C TYR A 30 0.92 -10.11 -4.76
N ASP A 31 0.40 -11.16 -5.39
CA ASP A 31 -1.05 -11.42 -5.46
C ASP A 31 -1.32 -12.88 -5.85
N PRO A 32 -2.38 -13.52 -5.34
CA PRO A 32 -2.75 -14.88 -5.76
C PRO A 32 -3.25 -14.95 -7.20
N GLN A 33 -3.81 -13.85 -7.73
CA GLN A 33 -4.38 -13.76 -9.07
C GLN A 33 -3.91 -12.48 -9.82
N PRO A 34 -2.62 -12.34 -10.13
CA PRO A 34 -2.01 -11.11 -10.67
C PRO A 34 -2.32 -10.84 -12.16
N HIS A 35 -3.37 -11.44 -12.71
CA HIS A 35 -3.73 -11.39 -14.13
C HIS A 35 -3.86 -9.98 -14.72
N ARG A 36 -4.12 -8.97 -13.88
CA ARG A 36 -4.25 -7.56 -14.28
C ARG A 36 -2.92 -6.86 -14.57
N VAL A 37 -1.80 -7.46 -14.15
CA VAL A 37 -0.45 -6.90 -14.32
C VAL A 37 0.53 -7.88 -15.00
N LEU A 38 0.12 -9.12 -15.25
CA LEU A 38 0.95 -10.11 -15.95
C LEU A 38 1.45 -9.58 -17.30
N GLY A 39 2.77 -9.66 -17.51
CA GLY A 39 3.43 -9.23 -18.74
C GLY A 39 3.54 -7.71 -18.92
N PHE A 40 3.13 -6.91 -17.92
CA PHE A 40 3.31 -5.47 -17.98
C PHE A 40 4.80 -5.09 -17.81
N PRO A 41 5.42 -4.34 -18.73
CA PRO A 41 6.83 -3.98 -18.64
C PRO A 41 7.16 -3.26 -17.33
N GLY A 42 8.22 -3.70 -16.64
CA GLY A 42 8.66 -3.13 -15.36
C GLY A 42 7.95 -3.69 -14.12
N ILE A 43 7.02 -4.65 -14.30
CA ILE A 43 6.38 -5.37 -13.18
C ILE A 43 6.86 -6.83 -13.17
N GLU A 44 7.51 -7.21 -12.08
CA GLU A 44 7.81 -8.59 -11.72
C GLU A 44 6.69 -9.14 -10.83
N VAL A 45 6.21 -10.34 -11.12
CA VAL A 45 5.03 -10.92 -10.47
C VAL A 45 5.43 -12.08 -9.58
N HIS A 46 4.97 -12.02 -8.33
CA HIS A 46 5.13 -13.03 -7.29
C HIS A 46 3.75 -13.62 -6.96
N HIS A 47 3.56 -14.89 -7.29
CA HIS A 47 2.30 -15.58 -7.07
C HIS A 47 2.19 -16.03 -5.61
N LEU A 48 1.10 -15.64 -4.96
CA LEU A 48 0.76 -16.10 -3.61
C LEU A 48 -0.13 -17.35 -3.68
N GLY A 49 0.11 -18.29 -2.77
CA GLY A 49 -0.84 -19.34 -2.42
C GLY A 49 -2.08 -18.79 -1.71
N PRO A 50 -3.12 -19.63 -1.49
CA PRO A 50 -4.39 -19.20 -0.88
C PRO A 50 -4.26 -18.59 0.51
N ASP A 51 -3.25 -19.00 1.27
CA ASP A 51 -3.04 -18.61 2.67
C ASP A 51 -1.67 -17.92 2.88
N ASP A 52 -0.98 -17.57 1.80
CA ASP A 52 0.35 -16.95 1.88
C ASP A 52 0.22 -15.46 2.22
N ASP A 53 1.05 -14.99 3.14
CA ASP A 53 1.23 -13.57 3.39
C ASP A 53 2.32 -13.00 2.44
N PRO A 54 2.06 -11.87 1.77
CA PRO A 54 3.04 -11.28 0.85
C PRO A 54 4.34 -10.85 1.53
N LEU A 55 4.30 -10.47 2.81
CA LEU A 55 5.50 -10.13 3.57
C LEU A 55 6.34 -11.38 3.83
N ASP A 56 5.71 -12.49 4.21
CA ASP A 56 6.43 -13.75 4.45
C ASP A 56 7.15 -14.21 3.17
N LEU A 57 6.45 -14.23 2.03
CA LEU A 57 7.08 -14.55 0.74
C LEU A 57 8.22 -13.58 0.40
N MET A 58 8.03 -12.27 0.63
CA MET A 58 9.07 -11.28 0.39
C MET A 58 10.30 -11.52 1.27
N LEU A 59 10.13 -11.85 2.54
CA LEU A 59 11.22 -12.15 3.46
C LEU A 59 11.94 -13.44 3.08
N ASP A 60 11.22 -14.48 2.65
CA ASP A 60 11.81 -15.73 2.15
C ASP A 60 12.66 -15.48 0.89
N LEU A 61 12.18 -14.64 -0.03
CA LEU A 61 12.94 -14.23 -1.23
C LEU A 61 14.17 -13.39 -0.90
N MET A 62 14.12 -12.60 0.19
CA MET A 62 15.29 -11.85 0.69
C MET A 62 16.32 -12.75 1.37
N ALA A 63 15.87 -13.85 1.97
CA ALA A 63 16.73 -14.81 2.66
C ALA A 63 17.36 -15.84 1.70
N SER A 64 16.80 -16.02 0.50
CA SER A 64 17.32 -16.92 -0.51
C SER A 64 18.50 -16.30 -1.29
N ASP A 65 19.34 -17.17 -1.86
CA ASP A 65 20.44 -16.75 -2.74
C ASP A 65 19.93 -16.15 -4.09
N GLU A 66 18.61 -16.18 -4.34
CA GLU A 66 17.98 -15.75 -5.60
C GLU A 66 17.73 -14.23 -5.72
N GLY A 67 18.10 -13.43 -4.71
CA GLY A 67 18.55 -12.06 -4.97
C GLY A 67 17.51 -10.93 -4.92
N LEU A 68 16.42 -11.08 -4.15
CA LEU A 68 15.61 -9.91 -3.80
C LEU A 68 16.31 -9.12 -2.70
N THR A 69 16.87 -7.96 -3.05
CA THR A 69 17.42 -7.02 -2.06
C THR A 69 16.41 -5.92 -1.78
N PHE A 70 16.21 -5.58 -0.51
CA PHE A 70 15.44 -4.41 -0.10
C PHE A 70 16.38 -3.36 0.51
N ASP A 71 16.41 -2.16 -0.07
CA ASP A 71 17.09 -1.00 0.49
C ASP A 71 16.09 -0.11 1.26
N PRO A 72 16.08 -0.12 2.61
CA PRO A 72 15.12 0.64 3.40
C PRO A 72 15.12 2.15 3.13
N LYS A 73 16.21 2.69 2.58
CA LYS A 73 16.31 4.13 2.25
C LYS A 73 15.62 4.49 0.94
N ASN A 74 15.58 3.57 -0.02
CA ASN A 74 15.18 3.85 -1.39
C ASN A 74 13.92 3.10 -1.82
N ASP A 75 13.66 1.93 -1.23
CA ASP A 75 12.53 1.08 -1.58
C ASP A 75 11.33 1.37 -0.70
N LEU A 76 10.17 0.88 -1.14
CA LEU A 76 8.88 1.15 -0.52
C LEU A 76 7.97 -0.07 -0.62
N VAL A 77 7.22 -0.34 0.44
CA VAL A 77 6.08 -1.26 0.40
C VAL A 77 4.80 -0.45 0.22
N VAL A 78 3.93 -0.88 -0.69
CA VAL A 78 2.59 -0.33 -0.88
C VAL A 78 1.59 -1.42 -0.55
N ASN A 79 1.00 -1.33 0.65
CA ASN A 79 -0.02 -2.26 1.09
C ASN A 79 -1.37 -1.88 0.47
N MET A 80 -1.88 -2.73 -0.42
CA MET A 80 -3.15 -2.54 -1.13
C MET A 80 -4.06 -3.76 -0.97
N LEU A 81 -3.83 -4.53 0.11
CA LEU A 81 -4.59 -5.71 0.43
C LEU A 81 -6.05 -5.36 0.82
N PRO A 82 -6.99 -6.32 0.67
CA PRO A 82 -8.34 -6.22 1.21
C PRO A 82 -8.37 -5.87 2.70
N GLY A 83 -9.39 -5.13 3.14
CA GLY A 83 -9.43 -4.53 4.49
C GLY A 83 -9.44 -5.52 5.66
N ASP A 84 -9.93 -6.73 5.43
CA ASP A 84 -9.98 -7.86 6.36
C ASP A 84 -8.59 -8.45 6.65
N ILE A 85 -7.63 -8.33 5.74
CA ILE A 85 -6.24 -8.80 5.95
C ILE A 85 -5.21 -7.66 5.98
N GLY A 86 -5.54 -6.49 5.41
CA GLY A 86 -4.61 -5.37 5.25
C GLY A 86 -4.04 -4.86 6.57
N HIS A 87 -4.85 -4.83 7.65
CA HIS A 87 -4.37 -4.40 8.96
C HIS A 87 -3.35 -5.36 9.58
N LEU A 88 -3.45 -6.65 9.32
CA LEU A 88 -2.49 -7.64 9.82
C LEU A 88 -1.13 -7.39 9.16
N SER A 89 -1.14 -7.22 7.83
CA SER A 89 0.06 -6.87 7.07
C SER A 89 0.67 -5.55 7.54
N THR A 90 -0.14 -4.51 7.78
CA THR A 90 0.36 -3.23 8.31
C THR A 90 0.98 -3.37 9.71
N THR A 91 0.43 -4.22 10.58
CA THR A 91 1.02 -4.52 11.89
C THR A 91 2.36 -5.23 11.78
N SER A 92 2.50 -6.22 10.88
CA SER A 92 3.78 -6.89 10.64
C SER A 92 4.82 -5.94 10.03
N LEU A 93 4.39 -5.08 9.09
CA LEU A 93 5.25 -4.05 8.49
C LEU A 93 5.71 -2.99 9.50
N ALA A 94 4.98 -2.77 10.58
CA ALA A 94 5.40 -1.89 11.67
C ALA A 94 6.59 -2.43 12.47
N GLU A 95 6.92 -3.72 12.33
CA GLU A 95 8.05 -4.38 13.00
C GLU A 95 9.32 -4.42 12.13
N LEU A 96 9.27 -3.76 10.96
CA LEU A 96 10.38 -3.68 10.03
C LEU A 96 10.78 -2.22 9.82
N PRO A 97 12.08 -1.90 9.66
CA PRO A 97 12.57 -0.53 9.52
C PRO A 97 12.29 0.04 8.11
N TRP A 98 11.10 -0.22 7.57
CA TRP A 98 10.71 0.02 6.20
C TRP A 98 9.73 1.18 6.10
N ARG A 99 9.66 1.75 4.90
CA ARG A 99 8.65 2.74 4.55
C ARG A 99 7.49 2.03 3.89
N THR A 100 6.29 2.29 4.39
CA THR A 100 5.05 1.67 3.93
C THR A 100 4.04 2.75 3.60
N VAL A 101 3.43 2.64 2.42
CA VAL A 101 2.20 3.36 2.08
C VAL A 101 1.05 2.38 2.17
N ASP A 102 0.11 2.64 3.08
CA ASP A 102 -1.07 1.81 3.28
C ASP A 102 -2.28 2.44 2.57
N LEU A 103 -2.74 1.74 1.55
CA LEU A 103 -3.97 2.02 0.80
C LEU A 103 -5.09 1.06 1.22
N SER A 104 -4.80 0.06 2.05
CA SER A 104 -5.81 -0.92 2.47
C SER A 104 -6.95 -0.21 3.19
N PHE A 105 -8.18 -0.59 2.85
CA PHE A 105 -9.37 -0.03 3.49
C PHE A 105 -9.69 -0.83 4.75
N SER A 106 -8.88 -0.64 5.80
CA SER A 106 -9.09 -1.33 7.07
C SER A 106 -9.91 -0.53 8.07
N GLN A 107 -10.66 -1.25 8.91
CA GLN A 107 -11.34 -0.67 10.08
C GLN A 107 -10.34 -0.29 11.18
N PHE A 108 -9.18 -0.95 11.20
CA PHE A 108 -8.14 -0.67 12.17
C PHE A 108 -7.08 0.22 11.53
N THR A 109 -6.87 1.38 12.11
CA THR A 109 -5.87 2.34 11.64
C THR A 109 -4.49 2.02 12.23
N PRO A 110 -3.39 2.33 11.52
CA PRO A 110 -2.03 1.96 11.94
C PRO A 110 -1.51 2.70 13.18
N ASP A 111 -2.20 3.73 13.66
CA ASP A 111 -1.85 4.44 14.90
C ASP A 111 -1.90 3.54 16.15
N ARG A 112 -2.63 2.40 16.08
CA ARG A 112 -2.57 1.37 17.13
C ARG A 112 -1.17 0.77 17.31
N ASP A 113 -0.34 0.84 16.27
CA ASP A 113 1.03 0.32 16.22
C ASP A 113 2.07 1.47 16.28
N ASP A 114 1.69 2.70 16.65
CA ASP A 114 2.59 3.88 16.62
C ASP A 114 3.87 3.70 17.47
N GLU A 115 3.73 3.26 18.73
CA GLU A 115 4.90 3.01 19.58
C GLU A 115 5.79 1.90 19.01
N LYS A 116 5.18 0.84 18.48
CA LYS A 116 5.87 -0.27 17.85
C LYS A 116 6.64 0.19 16.61
N ALA A 117 5.99 0.90 15.70
CA ALA A 117 6.60 1.45 14.50
C ALA A 117 7.81 2.33 14.83
N LYS A 118 7.71 3.19 15.84
CA LYS A 118 8.83 4.02 16.32
C LYS A 118 9.98 3.18 16.86
N ASN A 119 9.69 2.14 17.62
CA ASN A 119 10.72 1.27 18.22
C ASN A 119 11.49 0.45 17.16
N TYR A 120 10.80 -0.02 16.12
CA TYR A 120 11.41 -0.79 15.03
C TYR A 120 11.95 0.08 13.88
N GLY A 121 11.70 1.40 13.92
CA GLY A 121 12.14 2.35 12.89
C GLY A 121 11.29 2.33 11.61
N ALA A 122 10.08 1.78 11.68
CA ALA A 122 9.13 1.79 10.58
C ALA A 122 8.57 3.20 10.32
N SER A 123 8.09 3.44 9.11
CA SER A 123 7.34 4.65 8.76
C SER A 123 6.16 4.29 7.90
N ILE A 124 4.94 4.53 8.39
CA ILE A 124 3.71 4.12 7.74
C ILE A 124 2.87 5.37 7.42
N LEU A 125 2.56 5.57 6.15
CA LEU A 125 1.60 6.57 5.68
C LEU A 125 0.32 5.86 5.28
N TRP A 126 -0.76 6.07 6.02
CA TRP A 126 -2.07 5.46 5.76
C TRP A 126 -3.09 6.48 5.29
N ASP A 127 -4.32 6.02 5.01
CA ASP A 127 -5.38 6.84 4.42
C ASP A 127 -4.91 7.51 3.12
N THR A 128 -4.33 6.74 2.20
CA THR A 128 -3.77 7.28 0.94
C THR A 128 -4.69 7.13 -0.27
N GLY A 129 -5.98 6.89 -0.03
CA GLY A 129 -7.00 6.67 -1.06
C GLY A 129 -7.79 7.92 -1.43
N ILE A 130 -9.02 7.69 -1.92
CA ILE A 130 -9.97 8.76 -2.25
C ILE A 130 -10.70 9.26 -0.99
N ALA A 131 -11.32 8.32 -0.26
CA ALA A 131 -11.92 8.56 1.04
C ALA A 131 -11.86 7.26 1.86
N PRO A 132 -11.01 7.18 2.90
CA PRO A 132 -10.15 8.25 3.40
C PRO A 132 -8.94 8.55 2.48
N GLY A 133 -8.39 9.76 2.60
CA GLY A 133 -7.21 10.23 1.87
C GLY A 133 -7.36 11.58 1.19
N LEU A 134 -7.69 11.61 -0.11
CA LEU A 134 -7.97 12.86 -0.81
C LEU A 134 -9.04 13.69 -0.09
N SER A 135 -10.08 13.04 0.46
CA SER A 135 -11.07 13.69 1.31
C SER A 135 -10.45 14.42 2.52
N ASN A 136 -9.50 13.78 3.20
CA ASN A 136 -8.82 14.33 4.37
C ASN A 136 -7.93 15.50 3.97
N MET A 137 -7.23 15.40 2.83
CA MET A 137 -6.41 16.49 2.28
C MET A 137 -7.26 17.71 1.91
N LEU A 138 -8.43 17.51 1.30
CA LEU A 138 -9.34 18.59 0.94
C LEU A 138 -9.90 19.30 2.18
N LEU A 139 -10.30 18.57 3.21
CA LEU A 139 -10.73 19.17 4.50
C LEU A 139 -9.59 19.93 5.17
N SER A 140 -8.38 19.38 5.17
CA SER A 140 -7.20 20.06 5.71
C SER A 140 -6.90 21.36 4.97
N LYS A 141 -7.00 21.35 3.63
CA LYS A 141 -6.84 22.56 2.81
C LYS A 141 -7.90 23.61 3.14
N ALA A 142 -9.18 23.20 3.23
CA ALA A 142 -10.26 24.10 3.61
C ALA A 142 -10.04 24.74 4.99
N TYR A 143 -9.59 23.96 5.97
CA TYR A 143 -9.25 24.48 7.30
C TYR A 143 -8.13 25.54 7.25
N LYS A 144 -7.08 25.30 6.45
CA LYS A 144 -5.97 26.26 6.29
C LYS A 144 -6.38 27.56 5.63
N GLU A 145 -7.29 27.50 4.65
CA GLU A 145 -7.72 28.66 3.87
C GLU A 145 -8.86 29.44 4.54
N LEU A 146 -9.79 28.75 5.21
CA LEU A 146 -11.00 29.33 5.78
C LEU A 146 -10.94 29.50 7.30
N GLY A 147 -9.93 28.93 7.96
CA GLY A 147 -9.85 28.82 9.41
C GLY A 147 -10.73 27.69 9.97
N THR A 148 -11.11 27.80 11.24
CA THR A 148 -11.87 26.76 11.95
C THR A 148 -13.18 26.39 11.22
N LEU A 149 -13.28 25.14 10.81
CA LEU A 149 -14.49 24.59 10.20
C LEU A 149 -15.53 24.25 11.28
N LYS A 150 -16.78 24.66 11.09
CA LYS A 150 -17.88 24.30 12.01
C LYS A 150 -18.39 22.87 11.81
N ASN A 151 -18.31 22.37 10.58
CA ASN A 151 -18.71 21.01 10.20
C ASN A 151 -17.93 20.59 8.94
N GLY A 152 -17.62 19.30 8.83
CA GLY A 152 -17.04 18.69 7.64
C GLY A 152 -17.80 17.42 7.30
N GLU A 153 -18.40 17.36 6.12
CA GLU A 153 -19.16 16.21 5.65
C GLU A 153 -18.55 15.68 4.36
N VAL A 154 -18.14 14.41 4.37
CA VAL A 154 -17.55 13.73 3.22
C VAL A 154 -18.56 12.69 2.73
N ARG A 155 -19.01 12.84 1.47
CA ARG A 155 -19.88 11.88 0.79
C ARG A 155 -19.17 11.39 -0.47
N VAL A 156 -18.84 10.10 -0.50
CA VAL A 156 -18.15 9.45 -1.62
C VAL A 156 -18.90 8.19 -2.00
N GLY A 157 -19.06 7.96 -3.30
CA GLY A 157 -19.67 6.76 -3.85
C GLY A 157 -19.01 6.42 -5.18
N GLY A 158 -18.70 5.13 -5.38
CA GLY A 158 -18.31 4.60 -6.68
C GLY A 158 -19.55 4.20 -7.46
N ASN A 159 -19.91 5.00 -8.47
CA ASN A 159 -21.05 4.69 -9.34
C ASN A 159 -20.58 3.96 -10.59
N PRO A 160 -21.30 2.93 -11.05
CA PRO A 160 -21.02 2.30 -12.34
C PRO A 160 -21.21 3.33 -13.46
N THR A 161 -20.41 3.22 -14.51
CA THR A 161 -20.49 4.10 -15.68
C THR A 161 -21.65 3.75 -16.62
N GLY A 162 -22.39 2.67 -16.34
CA GLY A 162 -23.58 2.23 -17.06
C GLY A 162 -24.59 1.53 -16.12
N PRO A 163 -25.85 1.39 -16.55
CA PRO A 163 -26.89 0.67 -15.81
C PRO A 163 -26.65 -0.85 -15.73
#